data_AF-A0A2S0MF78-F1
#
_entry.id   AF-A0A2S0MF78-F1
#
_cell.length_a   1.000
_cell.length_b   1.000
_cell.length_c   1.000
_cell.angle_alpha   90.00
_cell.angle_beta   90.00
_cell.angle_gamma   90.00
#
_symmetry.space_group_name_H-M   'P 1'
#
loop_
_entity.id
_entity.type
_entity.pdbx_description
1 polymer ?
#
loop_
_entity_poly.entity_id
_entity_poly.type
_entity_poly.pdbx_seq_one_letter_code
_entity_poly.pdbx_strand_id
1 'polypeptide(L)'
;MHIDWKKRLYNYVPDIAPEVPSLGAIAIRVLVSITTGMWLTFLPTYFFIIYMLHEKFFSYDFFSDGVFGLKTFLVVLLVLLLVTAFYLWGFLLLGKKACIAYTKPDRKDYNMYRWLTYLMLALSVFMHAIFYAFGSETNHEIRVLSFSLIGFILVWAITSFLGANLIKKVINWVPSVAFIVLSATIPALNADITADLVRIGLINFNVGGGVHAKVFSTDNPDKIIYEGKLLLLTPNNAYFREGKKSYKIIKQSENITVSIGKG
;
A
#
# COMPACT_ATOMS: atom_id res chain seq x y z
N MET A 1 43.47 -23.07 6.05
CA MET A 1 43.32 -21.78 5.34
C MET A 1 42.07 -21.08 5.87
N HIS A 2 42.22 -20.21 6.88
CA HIS A 2 41.08 -19.55 7.51
C HIS A 2 40.66 -18.38 6.62
N ILE A 3 39.57 -18.53 5.88
CA ILE A 3 38.99 -17.42 5.10
C ILE A 3 38.47 -16.41 6.10
N ASP A 4 39.12 -15.25 6.20
CA ASP A 4 38.68 -14.15 7.04
C ASP A 4 37.50 -13.43 6.37
N TRP A 5 36.31 -14.01 6.55
CA TRP A 5 35.05 -13.48 6.05
C TRP A 5 34.75 -12.07 6.61
N LYS A 6 35.34 -11.67 7.74
CA LYS A 6 35.16 -10.32 8.29
C LYS A 6 35.81 -9.28 7.39
N LYS A 7 37.03 -9.53 6.90
CA LYS A 7 37.72 -8.63 5.95
C LYS A 7 36.98 -8.51 4.62
N ARG A 8 36.40 -9.61 4.11
CA ARG A 8 35.58 -9.56 2.87
C ARG A 8 34.27 -8.81 3.05
N LEU A 9 33.54 -9.02 4.15
CA LEU A 9 32.30 -8.29 4.43
C LEU A 9 32.54 -6.80 4.68
N TYR A 10 33.65 -6.45 5.35
CA TYR A 10 34.04 -5.05 5.56
C TYR A 10 34.46 -4.38 4.25
N ASN A 11 35.18 -5.08 3.36
CA ASN A 11 35.61 -4.55 2.06
C ASN A 11 34.47 -4.50 1.00
N TYR A 12 33.34 -5.16 1.23
CA TYR A 12 32.15 -5.08 0.36
C TYR A 12 31.24 -3.89 0.68
N VAL A 13 31.47 -3.21 1.80
CA VAL A 13 30.97 -1.86 2.05
C VAL A 13 32.15 -0.95 1.77
N PRO A 14 32.42 -0.59 0.51
CA PRO A 14 33.57 0.22 0.24
C PRO A 14 33.44 1.52 1.05
N ASP A 15 34.45 1.80 1.87
CA ASP A 15 34.79 3.15 2.32
C ASP A 15 35.22 3.93 1.07
N ILE A 16 34.30 4.11 0.13
CA ILE A 16 34.39 5.19 -0.84
C ILE A 16 34.22 6.41 0.04
N ALA A 17 35.32 7.12 0.31
CA ALA A 17 35.25 8.51 0.73
C ALA A 17 34.17 9.12 -0.16
N PRO A 18 33.02 9.57 0.38
CA PRO A 18 31.88 9.89 -0.46
C PRO A 18 32.34 10.95 -1.43
N GLU A 19 32.52 10.57 -2.70
CA GLU A 19 32.80 11.55 -3.75
C GLU A 19 31.72 12.60 -3.60
N VAL A 20 32.15 13.85 -3.43
CA VAL A 20 31.22 14.96 -3.31
C VAL A 20 30.33 14.88 -4.54
N PRO A 21 29.03 14.56 -4.37
CA PRO A 21 28.20 14.27 -5.52
C PRO A 21 28.12 15.52 -6.38
N SER A 22 28.25 15.35 -7.69
CA SER A 22 28.07 16.46 -8.62
C SER A 22 26.71 17.13 -8.38
N LEU A 23 26.62 18.43 -8.67
CA LEU A 23 25.37 19.19 -8.49
C LEU A 23 24.18 18.51 -9.18
N GLY A 24 24.40 17.95 -10.38
CA GLY A 24 23.40 17.18 -11.11
C GLY A 24 22.95 15.91 -10.37
N ALA A 25 23.88 15.18 -9.74
CA ALA A 25 23.53 14.01 -8.94
C ALA A 25 22.68 14.38 -7.72
N ILE A 26 23.00 15.49 -7.04
CA ILE A 26 22.19 16.01 -5.92
C ILE A 26 20.78 16.38 -6.41
N ALA A 27 20.66 17.09 -7.53
CA ALA A 27 19.38 17.49 -8.10
C ALA A 27 18.48 16.29 -8.43
N ILE A 28 19.01 15.26 -9.10
CA ILE A 28 18.28 14.03 -9.41
C ILE A 28 17.78 13.34 -8.14
N ARG A 29 18.58 13.31 -7.08
CA ARG A 29 18.22 12.66 -5.82
C ARG A 29 17.12 13.40 -5.06
N VAL A 30 17.19 14.73 -5.02
CA VAL A 30 16.13 15.57 -4.47
C VAL A 30 14.84 15.35 -5.26
N LEU A 31 14.92 15.34 -6.60
CA LEU A 31 13.78 15.06 -7.46
C LEU A 31 13.18 13.68 -7.14
N VAL A 32 13.97 12.61 -7.09
CA VAL A 32 13.50 11.26 -6.74
C VAL A 32 12.85 11.22 -5.36
N SER A 33 13.40 11.93 -4.36
CA SER A 33 12.84 11.97 -3.01
C SER A 33 11.47 12.65 -3.00
N ILE A 34 11.33 13.78 -3.70
CA ILE A 34 10.07 14.51 -3.87
C ILE A 34 9.07 13.62 -4.61
N THR A 35 9.47 13.01 -5.73
CA THR A 35 8.62 12.10 -6.51
C THR A 35 8.18 10.90 -5.68
N THR A 36 9.04 10.34 -4.82
CA THR A 36 8.68 9.23 -3.93
C THR A 36 7.64 9.65 -2.89
N GLY A 37 7.83 10.83 -2.28
CA GLY A 37 6.86 11.39 -1.34
C GLY A 37 5.50 11.64 -1.99
N MET A 38 5.49 12.28 -3.17
CA MET A 38 4.28 12.48 -3.96
C MET A 38 3.61 11.17 -4.36
N TRP A 39 4.41 10.17 -4.77
CA TRP A 39 3.92 8.86 -5.15
C TRP A 39 3.24 8.15 -3.98
N LEU A 40 3.81 8.21 -2.77
CA LEU A 40 3.20 7.62 -1.58
C LEU A 40 1.84 8.25 -1.25
N THR A 41 1.72 9.57 -1.39
CA THR A 41 0.45 10.29 -1.22
C THR A 41 -0.56 9.95 -2.32
N PHE A 42 -0.10 9.71 -3.56
CA PHE A 42 -0.96 9.41 -4.70
C PHE A 42 -1.35 7.92 -4.78
N LEU A 43 -0.59 7.02 -4.15
CA LEU A 43 -0.77 5.56 -4.24
C LEU A 43 -2.22 5.10 -3.95
N PRO A 44 -2.93 5.62 -2.94
CA PRO A 44 -4.31 5.20 -2.71
C PRO A 44 -5.27 5.64 -3.84
N THR A 45 -5.05 6.83 -4.41
CA THR A 45 -5.80 7.32 -5.58
C THR A 45 -5.51 6.44 -6.80
N TYR A 46 -4.25 6.02 -6.97
CA TYR A 46 -3.85 5.11 -8.03
C TYR A 46 -4.56 3.74 -7.94
N PHE A 47 -4.67 3.14 -6.74
CA PHE A 47 -5.45 1.92 -6.55
C PHE A 47 -6.92 2.12 -6.89
N PHE A 48 -7.47 3.28 -6.57
CA PHE A 48 -8.85 3.60 -6.91
C PHE A 48 -9.06 3.79 -8.42
N ILE A 49 -8.09 4.36 -9.13
CA ILE A 49 -8.11 4.42 -10.60
C ILE A 49 -8.15 3.02 -11.19
N ILE A 50 -7.32 2.09 -10.68
CA ILE A 50 -7.35 0.68 -11.11
C ILE A 50 -8.73 0.07 -10.85
N TYR A 51 -9.32 0.32 -9.68
CA TYR A 51 -10.67 -0.12 -9.36
C TYR A 51 -11.72 0.42 -10.34
N MET A 52 -11.72 1.73 -10.62
CA MET A 52 -12.62 2.36 -11.59
C MET A 52 -12.48 1.78 -13.00
N LEU A 53 -11.24 1.56 -13.45
CA LEU A 53 -10.95 0.93 -14.74
C LEU A 53 -11.46 -0.51 -14.79
N HIS A 54 -11.20 -1.30 -13.75
CA HIS A 54 -11.66 -2.68 -13.63
C HIS A 54 -13.20 -2.77 -13.62
N GLU A 55 -13.85 -1.92 -12.82
CA GLU A 55 -15.31 -1.85 -12.72
C GLU A 55 -15.96 -1.05 -13.86
N LYS A 56 -15.19 -0.49 -14.81
CA LYS A 56 -15.71 0.24 -15.99
C LYS A 56 -16.68 1.37 -15.63
N PHE A 57 -16.34 2.14 -14.60
CA PHE A 57 -17.04 3.38 -14.27
C PHE A 57 -16.03 4.48 -13.98
N PHE A 58 -16.46 5.74 -14.07
CA PHE A 58 -15.60 6.88 -13.75
C PHE A 58 -16.38 7.86 -12.87
N SER A 59 -15.74 8.32 -11.78
CA SER A 59 -16.32 9.27 -10.84
C SER A 59 -15.52 10.57 -10.86
N TYR A 60 -16.15 11.66 -11.32
CA TYR A 60 -15.52 12.99 -11.32
C TYR A 60 -15.44 13.58 -9.91
N ASP A 61 -16.47 13.35 -9.08
CA ASP A 61 -16.54 13.89 -7.71
C ASP A 61 -15.42 13.35 -6.80
N PHE A 62 -14.95 12.15 -7.10
CA PHE A 62 -13.80 11.55 -6.43
C PHE A 62 -12.56 12.44 -6.55
N PHE A 63 -12.35 13.06 -7.72
CA PHE A 63 -11.18 13.88 -8.00
C PHE A 63 -11.40 15.37 -7.71
N SER A 64 -12.59 15.91 -8.02
CA SER A 64 -12.85 17.35 -7.87
C SER A 64 -13.03 17.76 -6.41
N ASP A 65 -13.79 16.97 -5.65
CA ASP A 65 -14.28 17.41 -4.34
C ASP A 65 -13.50 16.79 -3.18
N GLY A 66 -12.53 15.92 -3.49
CA GLY A 66 -11.50 15.44 -2.56
C GLY A 66 -12.05 15.13 -1.17
N VAL A 67 -13.12 14.34 -1.14
CA VAL A 67 -14.00 14.15 0.01
C VAL A 67 -13.19 13.76 1.23
N PHE A 68 -13.36 14.50 2.34
CA PHE A 68 -12.62 14.25 3.59
C PHE A 68 -12.73 12.79 4.06
N GLY A 69 -13.90 12.16 3.91
CA GLY A 69 -14.11 10.76 4.23
C GLY A 69 -13.28 9.80 3.38
N LEU A 70 -13.13 10.10 2.09
CA LEU A 70 -12.28 9.34 1.20
C LEU A 70 -10.80 9.54 1.50
N LYS A 71 -10.35 10.77 1.74
CA LYS A 71 -8.97 11.04 2.20
C LYS A 71 -8.66 10.29 3.49
N THR A 72 -9.59 10.29 4.45
CA THR A 72 -9.46 9.55 5.71
C THR A 72 -9.40 8.04 5.46
N PHE A 73 -10.27 7.49 4.60
CA PHE A 73 -10.22 6.09 4.19
C PHE A 73 -8.86 5.71 3.60
N LEU A 74 -8.34 6.54 2.69
CA LEU A 74 -7.05 6.31 2.04
C LEU A 74 -5.88 6.36 3.04
N VAL A 75 -5.93 7.26 4.02
CA VAL A 75 -4.95 7.33 5.12
C VAL A 75 -5.03 6.09 6.00
N VAL A 76 -6.23 5.67 6.40
CA VAL A 76 -6.42 4.45 7.21
C VAL A 76 -5.91 3.22 6.46
N LEU A 77 -6.22 3.11 5.16
CA LEU A 77 -5.71 2.03 4.30
C LEU A 77 -4.17 2.03 4.24
N LEU A 78 -3.55 3.20 4.10
CA LEU A 78 -2.10 3.34 4.11
C LEU A 78 -1.49 2.92 5.46
N VAL A 79 -2.11 3.32 6.58
CA VAL A 79 -1.67 2.93 7.93
C VAL A 79 -1.79 1.42 8.12
N LEU A 80 -2.91 0.81 7.72
CA LEU A 80 -3.10 -0.64 7.78
C LEU A 80 -2.07 -1.37 6.91
N LEU A 81 -1.85 -0.91 5.68
CA LEU A 81 -0.82 -1.45 4.80
C LEU A 81 0.56 -1.38 5.44
N LEU A 82 0.93 -0.25 6.03
CA LEU A 82 2.19 -0.11 6.76
C LEU A 82 2.28 -1.10 7.91
N VAL A 83 1.28 -1.12 8.81
CA VAL A 83 1.27 -2.02 9.97
C VAL A 83 1.42 -3.48 9.53
N THR A 84 0.64 -3.94 8.55
CA THR A 84 0.74 -5.31 8.04
C THR A 84 2.08 -5.57 7.35
N ALA A 85 2.61 -4.61 6.59
CA ALA A 85 3.91 -4.74 5.95
C ALA A 85 5.03 -4.91 6.99
N PHE A 86 5.06 -4.08 8.04
CA PHE A 86 6.02 -4.23 9.13
C PHE A 86 5.82 -5.51 9.92
N TYR A 87 4.58 -5.95 10.10
CA TYR A 87 4.29 -7.20 10.78
C TYR A 87 4.81 -8.42 10.00
N LEU A 88 4.64 -8.42 8.67
CA LEU A 88 5.08 -9.50 7.81
C LEU A 88 6.59 -9.45 7.47
N TRP A 89 7.16 -8.26 7.29
CA TRP A 89 8.52 -8.11 6.75
C TRP A 89 9.46 -7.30 7.64
N GLY A 90 9.01 -6.84 8.81
CA GLY A 90 9.79 -5.99 9.71
C GLY A 90 11.08 -6.63 10.24
N PHE A 91 11.22 -7.95 10.16
CA PHE A 91 12.48 -8.65 10.45
C PHE A 91 13.63 -8.15 9.56
N LEU A 92 13.37 -7.66 8.34
CA LEU A 92 14.40 -7.08 7.46
C LEU A 92 15.07 -5.85 8.07
N LEU A 93 14.31 -5.01 8.78
CA LEU A 93 14.84 -3.83 9.46
C LEU A 93 15.77 -4.22 10.60
N LEU A 94 15.33 -5.19 11.40
CA LEU A 94 16.12 -5.71 12.52
C LEU A 94 17.36 -6.45 12.04
N GLY A 95 17.24 -7.23 10.96
CA GLY A 95 18.36 -7.89 10.31
C GLY A 95 19.40 -6.88 9.83
N LYS A 96 18.97 -5.80 9.19
CA LYS A 96 19.86 -4.71 8.80
C LYS A 96 20.51 -4.03 10.01
N LYS A 97 19.77 -3.78 11.11
CA LYS A 97 20.36 -3.26 12.36
C LYS A 97 21.39 -4.21 12.95
N ALA A 98 21.14 -5.52 12.92
CA ALA A 98 22.09 -6.53 13.37
C ALA A 98 23.37 -6.50 12.51
N CYS A 99 23.25 -6.42 11.18
CA CYS A 99 24.39 -6.27 10.27
C CYS A 99 25.21 -5.01 10.60
N ILE A 100 24.56 -3.86 10.82
CA ILE A 100 25.25 -2.61 11.20
C ILE A 100 25.91 -2.74 12.58
N ALA A 101 25.26 -3.36 13.56
CA ALA A 101 25.83 -3.56 14.89
C ALA A 101 27.04 -4.53 14.85
N TYR A 102 27.05 -5.48 13.92
CA TYR A 102 28.17 -6.42 13.74
C TYR A 102 29.44 -5.74 13.22
N THR A 103 29.32 -4.67 12.43
CA THR A 103 30.46 -3.91 11.89
C THR A 103 31.04 -2.91 12.88
N LYS A 104 30.33 -2.60 13.98
CA LYS A 104 30.87 -1.75 15.05
C LYS A 104 31.94 -2.51 15.87
N PRO A 105 32.96 -1.81 16.40
CA PRO A 105 34.03 -2.44 17.19
C PRO A 105 33.53 -3.10 18.48
N ASP A 106 32.56 -2.49 19.14
CA ASP A 106 32.05 -2.88 20.46
C ASP A 106 30.96 -3.97 20.40
N ARG A 107 30.26 -4.07 19.26
CA ARG A 107 29.19 -5.06 18.98
C ARG A 107 28.09 -5.12 20.06
N LYS A 108 27.95 -4.05 20.85
CA LYS A 108 27.18 -4.02 22.11
C LYS A 108 25.72 -4.43 21.92
N ASP A 109 25.16 -4.20 20.73
CA ASP A 109 23.77 -4.50 20.40
C ASP A 109 23.58 -5.69 19.44
N TYR A 110 24.66 -6.29 18.93
CA TYR A 110 24.57 -7.29 17.85
C TYR A 110 23.72 -8.49 18.25
N ASN A 111 24.00 -9.07 19.43
CA ASN A 111 23.29 -10.26 19.89
C ASN A 111 21.80 -9.99 20.12
N MET A 112 21.46 -8.80 20.65
CA MET A 112 20.07 -8.39 20.86
C MET A 112 19.32 -8.29 19.53
N TYR A 113 19.85 -7.53 18.56
CA TYR A 113 19.20 -7.39 17.25
C TYR A 113 19.14 -8.70 16.48
N ARG A 114 20.17 -9.56 16.60
CA ARG A 114 20.18 -10.90 15.99
C ARG A 114 19.04 -11.77 16.54
N TRP A 115 18.91 -11.85 17.85
CA TRP A 115 17.82 -12.62 18.48
C TRP A 115 16.44 -12.09 18.11
N LEU A 116 16.27 -10.76 18.14
CA LEU A 116 15.00 -10.15 17.75
C LEU A 116 14.68 -10.37 16.26
N THR A 117 15.70 -10.40 15.39
CA THR A 117 15.54 -10.72 13.97
C THR A 117 15.02 -12.15 13.79
N TYR A 118 15.59 -13.14 14.49
CA TYR A 118 15.12 -14.52 14.40
C TYR A 118 13.72 -14.70 14.97
N LEU A 119 13.40 -14.04 16.09
CA LEU A 119 12.06 -14.05 16.65
C LEU A 119 11.04 -13.47 15.67
N MET A 120 11.33 -12.30 15.08
CA MET A 120 10.45 -11.67 14.10
C MET A 120 10.39 -12.43 12.78
N LEU A 121 11.46 -13.10 12.37
CA LEU A 121 11.45 -13.99 11.20
C LEU A 121 10.56 -15.21 11.45
N ALA A 122 10.67 -15.85 12.61
CA ALA A 122 9.81 -16.97 12.98
C ALA A 122 8.33 -16.55 13.02
N LEU A 123 8.04 -15.40 13.63
CA LEU A 123 6.70 -14.81 13.63
C LEU A 123 6.21 -14.49 12.22
N SER A 124 7.06 -13.91 11.38
CA SER A 124 6.76 -13.62 9.98
C SER A 124 6.40 -14.89 9.21
N VAL A 125 7.22 -15.93 9.30
CA VAL A 125 6.97 -17.22 8.61
C VAL A 125 5.66 -17.83 9.09
N PHE A 126 5.42 -17.84 10.40
CA PHE A 126 4.17 -18.33 10.98
C PHE A 126 2.95 -17.57 10.45
N MET A 127 3.03 -16.24 10.37
CA MET A 127 1.93 -15.40 9.89
C MET A 127 1.70 -15.52 8.39
N HIS A 128 2.76 -15.68 7.60
CA HIS A 128 2.63 -16.02 6.18
C HIS A 128 1.94 -17.37 5.99
N ALA A 129 2.29 -18.39 6.80
CA ALA A 129 1.65 -19.69 6.74
C ALA A 129 0.14 -19.59 7.08
N ILE A 130 -0.22 -18.85 8.13
CA ILE A 130 -1.63 -18.59 8.49
C ILE A 130 -2.37 -17.89 7.36
N PHE A 131 -1.83 -16.79 6.84
CA PHE A 131 -2.50 -16.05 5.77
C PHE A 131 -2.60 -16.85 4.47
N TYR A 132 -1.59 -17.65 4.14
CA TYR A 132 -1.65 -18.54 2.99
C TYR A 132 -2.70 -19.64 3.18
N ALA A 133 -2.80 -20.23 4.38
CA ALA A 133 -3.83 -21.22 4.70
C ALA A 133 -5.25 -20.65 4.52
N PHE A 134 -5.53 -19.48 5.11
CA PHE A 134 -6.81 -18.79 4.91
C PHE A 134 -7.05 -18.40 3.44
N GLY A 135 -6.00 -17.96 2.75
CA GLY A 135 -6.05 -17.71 1.32
C GLY A 135 -6.44 -18.96 0.54
N SER A 136 -5.94 -20.13 0.92
CA SER A 136 -6.20 -21.37 0.20
C SER A 136 -7.58 -21.93 0.46
N GLU A 137 -8.09 -21.84 1.70
CA GLU A 137 -9.47 -22.17 2.02
C GLU A 137 -10.49 -21.33 1.22
N THR A 138 -10.10 -20.12 0.82
CA THR A 138 -10.95 -19.18 0.06
C THR A 138 -10.61 -19.10 -1.44
N ASN A 139 -9.68 -19.91 -1.95
CA ASN A 139 -9.17 -19.84 -3.34
C ASN A 139 -8.67 -18.44 -3.74
N HIS A 140 -8.00 -17.77 -2.80
CA HIS A 140 -7.49 -16.40 -2.92
C HIS A 140 -6.00 -16.31 -2.54
N GLU A 141 -5.23 -17.38 -2.73
CA GLU A 141 -3.80 -17.44 -2.37
C GLU A 141 -3.00 -16.34 -3.08
N ILE A 142 -3.28 -16.11 -4.36
CA ILE A 142 -2.60 -15.09 -5.18
C ILE A 142 -2.82 -13.70 -4.60
N ARG A 143 -4.01 -13.42 -4.03
CA ARG A 143 -4.29 -12.12 -3.39
C ARG A 143 -3.42 -11.91 -2.16
N VAL A 144 -3.30 -12.94 -1.33
CA VAL A 144 -2.44 -12.92 -0.12
C VAL A 144 -0.98 -12.71 -0.49
N LEU A 145 -0.48 -13.45 -1.49
CA LEU A 145 0.90 -13.33 -1.96
C LEU A 145 1.17 -11.94 -2.54
N SER A 146 0.24 -11.39 -3.33
CA SER A 146 0.36 -10.06 -3.93
C SER A 146 0.42 -8.98 -2.85
N PHE A 147 -0.46 -9.07 -1.84
CA PHE A 147 -0.48 -8.12 -0.73
C PHE A 147 0.81 -8.20 0.10
N SER A 148 1.29 -9.41 0.38
CA SER A 148 2.57 -9.61 1.05
C SER A 148 3.74 -9.03 0.24
N LEU A 149 3.75 -9.21 -1.08
CA LEU A 149 4.79 -8.67 -1.96
C LEU A 149 4.83 -7.14 -1.96
N ILE A 150 3.68 -6.47 -1.97
CA ILE A 150 3.59 -5.01 -1.83
C ILE A 150 4.18 -4.58 -0.47
N GLY A 151 3.84 -5.31 0.60
CA GLY A 151 4.40 -5.08 1.93
C GLY A 151 5.92 -5.27 1.97
N PHE A 152 6.44 -6.30 1.29
CA PHE A 152 7.87 -6.56 1.17
C PHE A 152 8.58 -5.37 0.51
N ILE A 153 8.07 -4.89 -0.62
CA ILE A 153 8.65 -3.76 -1.37
C ILE A 153 8.69 -2.50 -0.50
N LEU A 154 7.61 -2.23 0.24
CA LEU A 154 7.52 -1.10 1.15
C LEU A 154 8.55 -1.19 2.27
N VAL A 155 8.64 -2.32 2.96
CA VAL A 155 9.62 -2.51 4.06
C VAL A 155 11.04 -2.52 3.53
N TRP A 156 11.29 -3.14 2.37
CA TRP A 156 12.61 -3.12 1.72
C TRP A 156 13.05 -1.69 1.41
N ALA A 157 12.16 -0.87 0.84
CA ALA A 157 12.40 0.53 0.57
C ALA A 157 12.69 1.33 1.85
N ILE A 158 11.94 1.12 2.93
CA ILE A 158 12.23 1.77 4.23
C ILE A 158 13.58 1.29 4.78
N THR A 159 13.84 -0.01 4.68
CA THR A 159 15.05 -0.65 5.19
C THR A 159 16.29 -0.12 4.48
N SER A 160 16.25 0.17 3.19
CA SER A 160 17.40 0.69 2.46
C SER A 160 17.92 2.02 3.00
N PHE A 161 17.08 2.84 3.63
CA PHE A 161 17.46 4.12 4.25
C PHE A 161 17.93 3.99 5.71
N LEU A 162 17.77 2.83 6.34
CA LEU A 162 18.17 2.64 7.73
C LEU A 162 19.71 2.67 7.90
N GLY A 163 20.22 3.37 8.92
CA GLY A 163 21.64 3.41 9.26
C GLY A 163 22.55 4.20 8.30
N ALA A 164 21.99 4.77 7.23
CA ALA A 164 22.71 5.71 6.38
C ALA A 164 22.73 7.10 7.03
N ASN A 165 23.86 7.81 6.96
CA ASN A 165 23.91 9.23 7.31
C ASN A 165 22.98 10.02 6.37
N LEU A 166 22.47 11.19 6.79
CA LEU A 166 21.57 12.04 5.99
C LEU A 166 22.04 12.18 4.54
N ILE A 167 23.35 12.42 4.35
CA ILE A 167 23.98 12.45 3.03
C ILE A 167 23.77 11.13 2.30
N LYS A 168 24.21 9.98 2.85
CA LYS A 168 24.06 8.65 2.23
C LYS A 168 22.58 8.28 1.95
N LYS A 169 21.63 8.75 2.77
CA LYS A 169 20.19 8.57 2.50
C LYS A 169 19.76 9.32 1.25
N VAL A 170 20.20 10.58 1.11
CA VAL A 170 19.97 11.38 -0.10
C VAL A 170 20.71 10.77 -1.31
N ILE A 171 21.90 10.17 -1.11
CA ILE A 171 22.68 9.53 -2.18
C ILE A 171 21.99 8.28 -2.76
N ASN A 172 21.30 7.51 -1.92
CA ASN A 172 20.77 6.19 -2.30
C ASN A 172 19.36 6.27 -2.92
N TRP A 173 19.29 6.67 -4.19
CA TRP A 173 18.01 6.87 -4.92
C TRP A 173 17.44 5.60 -5.56
N VAL A 174 18.25 4.55 -5.75
CA VAL A 174 17.83 3.30 -6.43
C VAL A 174 16.63 2.63 -5.73
N PRO A 175 16.61 2.46 -4.40
CA PRO A 175 15.47 1.86 -3.72
C PRO A 175 14.18 2.67 -3.86
N SER A 176 14.27 4.00 -3.90
CA SER A 176 13.12 4.88 -4.15
C SER A 176 12.54 4.68 -5.55
N VAL A 177 13.40 4.63 -6.57
CA VAL A 177 12.94 4.38 -7.96
C VAL A 177 12.38 2.97 -8.09
N ALA A 178 13.05 1.97 -7.53
CA ALA A 178 12.55 0.61 -7.51
C ALA A 178 11.20 0.50 -6.77
N PHE A 179 11.05 1.21 -5.64
CA PHE A 179 9.77 1.31 -4.94
C PHE A 179 8.68 1.89 -5.83
N ILE A 180 8.90 3.03 -6.48
CA ILE A 180 7.92 3.67 -7.38
C ILE A 180 7.54 2.71 -8.51
N VAL A 181 8.53 2.17 -9.22
CA VAL A 181 8.29 1.27 -10.37
C VAL A 181 7.52 0.03 -9.93
N LEU A 182 7.98 -0.68 -8.88
CA LEU A 182 7.35 -1.92 -8.45
C LEU A 182 5.94 -1.68 -7.88
N SER A 183 5.75 -0.62 -7.07
CA SER A 183 4.43 -0.29 -6.51
C SER A 183 3.47 0.32 -7.54
N ALA A 184 3.94 0.80 -8.68
CA ALA A 184 3.10 1.15 -9.82
C ALA A 184 2.75 -0.10 -10.65
N THR A 185 3.76 -0.87 -11.06
CA THR A 185 3.60 -1.95 -12.03
C THR A 185 2.86 -3.16 -11.47
N ILE A 186 3.15 -3.58 -10.23
CA ILE A 186 2.54 -4.79 -9.65
C ILE A 186 1.01 -4.66 -9.54
N PRO A 187 0.45 -3.56 -8.98
CA PRO A 187 -1.00 -3.39 -8.92
C PRO A 187 -1.65 -3.27 -10.30
N ALA A 188 -1.01 -2.61 -11.26
CA ALA A 188 -1.54 -2.51 -12.63
C ALA A 188 -1.59 -3.84 -13.35
N LEU A 189 -0.54 -4.66 -13.24
CA LEU A 189 -0.51 -5.99 -13.85
C LEU A 189 -1.46 -6.98 -13.15
N ASN A 190 -1.85 -6.69 -11.90
CA ASN A 190 -2.79 -7.48 -11.10
C ASN A 190 -4.05 -6.65 -10.79
N ALA A 191 -4.64 -6.06 -11.84
CA ALA A 191 -5.76 -5.14 -11.71
C ALA A 191 -6.96 -5.76 -10.97
N ASP A 192 -7.27 -7.04 -11.24
CA ASP A 192 -8.37 -7.76 -10.60
C ASP A 192 -8.19 -7.83 -9.07
N ILE A 193 -6.99 -8.20 -8.61
CA ILE A 193 -6.64 -8.30 -7.19
C ILE A 193 -6.70 -6.92 -6.54
N THR A 194 -6.14 -5.91 -7.20
CA THR A 194 -6.12 -4.54 -6.69
C THR A 194 -7.53 -3.97 -6.57
N ALA A 195 -8.36 -4.19 -7.60
CA ALA A 195 -9.76 -3.77 -7.60
C ALA A 195 -10.56 -4.49 -6.50
N ASP A 196 -10.31 -5.78 -6.28
CA ASP A 196 -10.95 -6.56 -5.21
C ASP A 196 -10.58 -6.02 -3.82
N LEU A 197 -9.32 -5.63 -3.58
CA LEU A 197 -8.90 -5.04 -2.31
C LEU A 197 -9.59 -3.70 -2.05
N VAL A 198 -9.65 -2.84 -3.06
CA VAL A 198 -10.40 -1.57 -2.97
C VAL A 198 -11.88 -1.86 -2.72
N ARG A 199 -12.45 -2.85 -3.41
CA ARG A 199 -13.84 -3.28 -3.24
C ARG A 199 -14.14 -3.69 -1.80
N ILE A 200 -13.30 -4.53 -1.20
CA ILE A 200 -13.44 -4.98 0.20
C ILE A 200 -13.41 -3.76 1.14
N GLY A 201 -12.50 -2.81 0.90
CA GLY A 201 -12.47 -1.54 1.62
C GLY A 201 -13.81 -0.81 1.51
N LEU A 202 -14.30 -0.58 0.30
CA LEU A 202 -15.58 0.12 0.09
C LEU A 202 -16.78 -0.58 0.73
N ILE A 203 -16.81 -1.91 0.72
CA ILE A 203 -17.85 -2.72 1.40
C ILE A 203 -17.80 -2.49 2.90
N ASN A 204 -16.62 -2.60 3.53
CA ASN A 204 -16.47 -2.49 4.98
C ASN A 204 -16.83 -1.09 5.51
N PHE A 205 -16.63 -0.06 4.69
CA PHE A 205 -17.03 1.31 5.03
C PHE A 205 -18.47 1.63 4.63
N ASN A 206 -19.22 0.69 4.03
CA ASN A 206 -20.55 0.90 3.48
C ASN A 206 -20.59 2.13 2.55
N VAL A 207 -19.67 2.20 1.59
CA VAL A 207 -19.60 3.31 0.62
C VAL A 207 -19.45 2.80 -0.82
N GLY A 208 -19.67 1.52 -1.06
CA GLY A 208 -19.67 0.94 -2.40
C GLY A 208 -19.14 -0.48 -2.42
N GLY A 209 -18.42 -0.82 -3.48
CA GLY A 209 -17.83 -2.15 -3.64
C GLY A 209 -18.86 -3.24 -3.95
N GLY A 210 -20.04 -2.89 -4.44
CA GLY A 210 -21.09 -3.81 -4.83
C GLY A 210 -22.08 -4.16 -3.73
N VAL A 211 -22.05 -3.46 -2.58
CA VAL A 211 -23.11 -3.58 -1.56
C VAL A 211 -24.47 -3.25 -2.15
N HIS A 212 -25.50 -3.94 -1.68
CA HIS A 212 -26.86 -3.69 -2.14
C HIS A 212 -27.42 -2.43 -1.47
N ALA A 213 -27.84 -1.46 -2.28
CA ALA A 213 -28.34 -0.18 -1.78
C ALA A 213 -29.65 0.20 -2.47
N LYS A 214 -30.46 0.95 -1.72
CA LYS A 214 -31.76 1.46 -2.15
C LYS A 214 -31.74 2.98 -2.08
N VAL A 215 -32.39 3.59 -3.05
CA VAL A 215 -32.56 5.04 -3.16
C VAL A 215 -34.01 5.37 -2.87
N PHE A 216 -34.23 6.29 -1.94
CA PHE A 216 -35.55 6.71 -1.49
C PHE A 216 -35.78 8.18 -1.83
N SER A 217 -37.04 8.53 -2.05
CA SER A 217 -37.49 9.92 -2.16
C SER A 217 -37.62 10.50 -0.76
N THR A 218 -37.07 11.67 -0.49
CA THR A 218 -37.29 12.35 0.81
C THR A 218 -38.77 12.72 0.99
N ASP A 219 -39.46 13.07 -0.11
CA ASP A 219 -40.89 13.39 -0.12
C ASP A 219 -41.80 12.17 0.19
N ASN A 220 -41.29 10.95 -0.02
CA ASN A 220 -42.00 9.72 0.29
C ASN A 220 -40.99 8.62 0.64
N PRO A 221 -40.62 8.50 1.94
CA PRO A 221 -39.59 7.58 2.41
C PRO A 221 -39.86 6.11 2.10
N ASP A 222 -41.12 5.73 1.86
CA ASP A 222 -41.49 4.35 1.54
C ASP A 222 -41.36 4.05 0.04
N LYS A 223 -41.18 5.08 -0.80
CA LYS A 223 -41.03 4.94 -2.25
C LYS A 223 -39.57 4.72 -2.63
N ILE A 224 -39.25 3.49 -3.02
CA ILE A 224 -37.97 3.13 -3.63
C ILE A 224 -37.92 3.69 -5.06
N ILE A 225 -37.01 4.64 -5.30
CA ILE A 225 -36.73 5.22 -6.63
C ILE A 225 -35.86 4.26 -7.44
N TYR A 226 -34.89 3.63 -6.78
CA TYR A 226 -33.94 2.73 -7.43
C TYR A 226 -33.34 1.75 -6.43
N GLU A 227 -33.01 0.56 -6.88
CA GLU A 227 -32.39 -0.50 -6.08
C GLU A 227 -31.37 -1.24 -6.92
N GLY A 228 -30.18 -1.50 -6.35
CA GLY A 228 -29.14 -2.23 -7.04
C GLY A 228 -27.81 -2.26 -6.31
N LYS A 229 -26.79 -2.78 -7.00
CA LYS A 229 -25.43 -2.87 -6.47
C LYS A 229 -24.71 -1.53 -6.58
N LEU A 230 -24.30 -0.97 -5.45
CA LEU A 230 -23.61 0.30 -5.33
C LEU A 230 -22.11 0.13 -5.60
N LEU A 231 -21.60 0.74 -6.67
CA LEU A 231 -20.18 0.75 -7.01
C LEU A 231 -19.40 1.71 -6.12
N LEU A 232 -19.95 2.90 -5.93
CA LEU A 232 -19.34 3.98 -5.16
C LEU A 232 -20.40 4.97 -4.70
N LEU A 233 -20.31 5.41 -3.45
CA LEU A 233 -21.03 6.54 -2.90
C LEU A 233 -20.07 7.71 -2.71
N THR A 234 -20.43 8.85 -3.30
CA THR A 234 -19.75 10.14 -3.12
C THR A 234 -20.76 11.16 -2.60
N PRO A 235 -20.36 12.30 -2.01
CA PRO A 235 -21.30 13.29 -1.49
C PRO A 235 -22.35 13.75 -2.50
N ASN A 236 -21.95 13.89 -3.78
CA ASN A 236 -22.81 14.43 -4.82
C ASN A 236 -23.49 13.36 -5.66
N ASN A 237 -22.94 12.15 -5.74
CA ASN A 237 -23.43 11.11 -6.64
C ASN A 237 -23.33 9.70 -6.03
N ALA A 238 -24.33 8.88 -6.31
CA ALA A 238 -24.34 7.45 -6.07
C ALA A 238 -24.21 6.72 -7.42
N TYR A 239 -23.21 5.85 -7.53
CA TYR A 239 -22.88 5.11 -8.74
C TYR A 239 -23.37 3.67 -8.58
N PHE A 240 -24.34 3.25 -9.39
CA PHE A 240 -24.93 1.92 -9.34
C PHE A 240 -24.54 1.09 -10.56
N ARG A 241 -24.35 -0.22 -10.38
CA ARG A 241 -24.10 -1.15 -11.48
C ARG A 241 -25.37 -1.39 -12.29
N GLU A 242 -25.28 -1.23 -13.60
CA GLU A 242 -26.31 -1.62 -14.55
C GLU A 242 -25.72 -2.65 -15.52
N GLY A 243 -26.21 -3.90 -15.48
CA GLY A 243 -25.65 -4.99 -16.29
C GLY A 243 -24.16 -5.27 -16.01
N LYS A 244 -23.40 -5.65 -17.06
CA LYS A 244 -21.97 -6.04 -16.95
C LYS A 244 -20.96 -4.93 -17.26
N LYS A 245 -21.38 -3.86 -17.96
CA LYS A 245 -20.47 -2.81 -18.45
C LYS A 245 -21.03 -1.39 -18.34
N SER A 246 -22.28 -1.21 -17.92
CA SER A 246 -22.85 0.12 -17.70
C SER A 246 -23.00 0.40 -16.21
N TYR A 247 -23.27 1.67 -15.91
CA TYR A 247 -23.55 2.14 -14.58
C TYR A 247 -24.53 3.30 -14.67
N LYS A 248 -25.36 3.44 -13.62
CA LYS A 248 -26.31 4.53 -13.47
C LYS A 248 -25.80 5.47 -12.40
N ILE A 249 -25.82 6.76 -12.69
CA ILE A 249 -25.47 7.81 -11.75
C ILE A 249 -26.77 8.40 -11.20
N ILE A 250 -26.90 8.47 -9.89
CA ILE A 250 -28.00 9.13 -9.21
C ILE A 250 -27.40 10.28 -8.42
N LYS A 251 -27.78 11.51 -8.79
CA LYS A 251 -27.33 12.72 -8.10
C LYS A 251 -27.97 12.78 -6.72
N GLN A 252 -27.16 12.93 -5.69
CA GLN A 252 -27.63 13.22 -4.35
C GLN A 252 -28.14 14.66 -4.32
N SER A 253 -29.33 14.84 -3.79
CA SER A 253 -29.99 16.15 -3.59
C SER A 253 -30.78 16.07 -2.30
N GLU A 254 -31.26 17.20 -1.78
CA GLU A 254 -32.05 17.25 -0.54
C GLU A 254 -33.26 16.29 -0.57
N ASN A 255 -33.75 15.96 -1.77
CA ASN A 255 -34.93 15.12 -1.98
C ASN A 255 -34.61 13.62 -2.23
N ILE A 256 -33.34 13.21 -2.13
CA ILE A 256 -32.92 11.84 -2.40
C ILE A 256 -31.98 11.34 -1.30
N THR A 257 -32.34 10.20 -0.68
CA THR A 257 -31.50 9.53 0.32
C THR A 257 -31.11 8.13 -0.15
N VAL A 258 -29.86 7.74 0.11
CA VAL A 258 -29.36 6.39 -0.18
C VAL A 258 -29.24 5.63 1.13
N SER A 259 -29.95 4.51 1.25
CA SER A 259 -29.81 3.58 2.36
C SER A 259 -29.11 2.31 1.89
N ILE A 260 -28.13 1.88 2.67
CA ILE A 260 -27.33 0.70 2.39
C ILE A 260 -27.87 -0.41 3.28
N GLY A 261 -28.33 -1.49 2.66
CA GLY A 261 -28.77 -2.66 3.41
C GLY A 261 -27.59 -3.24 4.17
N LYS A 262 -27.73 -3.44 5.48
CA LYS A 262 -26.82 -4.33 6.20
C LYS A 262 -27.08 -5.74 5.65
N GLY A 263 -26.14 -6.23 4.85
CA GLY A 263 -26.09 -7.64 4.45
C GLY A 263 -25.85 -8.56 5.63
#